data_AF-A0A9J7K3J4-F1
#
_entry.id   AF-A0A9J7K3J4-F1
#
_cell.length_a   1.000
_cell.length_b   1.000
_cell.length_c   1.000
_cell.angle_alpha   90.00
_cell.angle_beta   90.00
_cell.angle_gamma   90.00
#
_symmetry.space_group_name_H-M   'P 1'
#
loop_
_entity.id
_entity.type
_entity.pdbx_description
1 polymer ?
#
loop_
_entity_poly.entity_id
_entity_poly.type
_entity_poly.pdbx_seq_one_letter_code
_entity_poly.pdbx_strand_id
1 'polypeptide(L)'
;MAPSKKGGKKKGRSAVNEVVTREYTIYTHKHIHGVGFKKHAPQALKKIRKFSMKEMGTPDVCIDTRPNKAVWAKGIRNVPYHIRVRLSRKRNKDEESPNKLYTLVIYLPVTTFKNLQTVNVDENYPAECQIKLENCQKKKKKKKAQIHTYTKLHGELQGHQT
;
A
#
# COMPACT_ATOMS: atom_id res chain seq x y z
N MET A 1 28.45 -10.10 46.78
CA MET A 1 27.79 -9.67 45.52
C MET A 1 27.86 -10.80 44.51
N ALA A 2 26.73 -11.33 44.05
CA ALA A 2 26.69 -12.43 43.09
C ALA A 2 27.00 -11.94 41.66
N PRO A 3 27.74 -12.71 40.84
CA PRO A 3 28.02 -12.33 39.46
C PRO A 3 26.75 -12.37 38.60
N SER A 4 26.51 -11.31 37.83
CA SER A 4 25.38 -11.20 36.91
C SER A 4 25.52 -12.17 35.72
N LYS A 5 24.44 -12.90 35.40
CA LYS A 5 24.39 -13.84 34.26
C LYS A 5 24.69 -13.09 32.95
N LYS A 6 25.82 -13.41 32.31
CA LYS A 6 26.19 -12.93 30.98
C LYS A 6 25.19 -13.43 29.92
N GLY A 7 24.93 -12.55 28.96
CA GLY A 7 23.88 -12.60 27.95
C GLY A 7 23.67 -13.95 27.26
N GLY A 8 22.42 -14.41 27.28
CA GLY A 8 21.96 -15.51 26.44
C GLY A 8 22.16 -15.19 24.96
N LYS A 9 22.81 -16.13 24.24
CA LYS A 9 22.94 -16.13 22.78
C LYS A 9 21.55 -15.94 22.16
N LYS A 10 21.32 -14.83 21.45
CA LYS A 10 20.08 -14.63 20.70
C LYS A 10 19.98 -15.71 19.62
N LYS A 11 18.97 -16.59 19.72
CA LYS A 11 18.64 -17.56 18.68
C LYS A 11 18.58 -16.84 17.32
N GLY A 12 19.24 -17.40 16.30
CA GLY A 12 19.19 -16.87 14.94
C GLY A 12 17.74 -16.77 14.47
N ARG A 13 17.38 -15.68 13.79
CA ARG A 13 16.05 -15.55 13.19
C ARG A 13 15.90 -16.62 12.11
N SER A 14 14.79 -17.36 12.14
CA SER A 14 14.51 -18.40 11.13
C SER A 14 14.25 -17.79 9.75
N ALA A 15 14.54 -18.55 8.69
CA ALA A 15 14.35 -18.13 7.30
C ALA A 15 12.91 -17.69 6.97
N VAL A 16 11.91 -18.30 7.63
CA VAL A 16 10.49 -17.91 7.47
C VAL A 16 10.22 -16.52 8.06
N ASN A 17 10.92 -16.16 9.15
CA ASN A 17 10.84 -14.80 9.70
C ASN A 17 11.59 -13.77 8.84
N GLU A 18 12.33 -14.19 7.80
CA GLU A 18 13.00 -13.30 6.87
C GLU A 18 12.04 -12.79 5.79
N VAL A 19 11.13 -13.59 5.25
CA VAL A 19 10.16 -13.13 4.26
C VAL A 19 8.87 -12.77 4.99
N VAL A 20 8.50 -11.50 4.94
CA VAL A 20 7.37 -10.98 5.73
C VAL A 20 6.60 -9.99 4.88
N THR A 21 5.26 -10.09 4.89
CA THR A 21 4.41 -9.04 4.34
C THR A 21 3.43 -8.51 5.38
N ARG A 22 3.32 -7.19 5.43
CA ARG A 22 2.52 -6.47 6.42
C ARG A 22 1.85 -5.28 5.79
N GLU A 23 0.65 -4.99 6.27
CA GLU A 23 -0.06 -3.77 5.93
C GLU A 23 0.05 -2.77 7.06
N TYR A 24 0.46 -1.57 6.69
CA TYR A 24 0.63 -0.46 7.60
C TYR A 24 -0.18 0.74 7.14
N THR A 25 -0.67 1.52 8.10
CA THR A 25 -1.16 2.87 7.86
C THR A 25 -0.06 3.84 8.27
N ILE A 26 0.49 4.57 7.31
CA ILE A 26 1.52 5.58 7.55
C ILE A 26 0.83 6.93 7.77
N TYR A 27 1.08 7.56 8.92
CA TYR A 27 0.59 8.92 9.20
C TYR A 27 1.56 9.95 8.62
N THR A 28 1.34 10.33 7.37
CA THR A 28 2.17 11.27 6.61
C THR A 28 2.08 12.69 7.14
N HIS A 29 0.92 13.12 7.65
CA HIS A 29 0.72 14.49 8.13
C HIS A 29 1.68 14.87 9.29
N LYS A 30 1.91 13.97 10.25
CA LYS A 30 2.90 14.19 11.34
C LYS A 30 4.32 14.37 10.81
N HIS A 31 4.65 13.75 9.68
CA HIS A 31 6.01 13.76 9.14
C HIS A 31 6.31 14.94 8.23
N ILE A 32 5.28 15.61 7.69
CA ILE A 32 5.40 16.80 6.86
C ILE A 32 5.10 18.10 7.61
N HIS A 33 4.67 18.01 8.88
CA HIS A 33 4.43 19.18 9.72
C HIS A 33 5.69 20.06 9.84
N GLY A 34 5.53 21.37 9.64
CA GLY A 34 6.63 22.35 9.68
C GLY A 34 7.57 22.34 8.46
N VAL A 35 7.28 21.55 7.43
CA VAL A 35 8.07 21.53 6.18
C VAL A 35 7.52 22.59 5.22
N GLY A 36 8.37 23.23 4.42
CA GLY A 36 7.91 24.16 3.38
C GLY A 36 7.02 23.48 2.34
N PHE A 37 5.97 24.17 1.89
CA PHE A 37 4.93 23.59 1.02
C PHE A 37 5.45 22.96 -0.28
N LYS A 38 6.47 23.57 -0.90
CA LYS A 38 7.11 23.04 -2.12
C LYS A 38 7.91 21.75 -1.88
N LYS A 39 8.04 21.29 -0.63
CA LYS A 39 8.80 20.09 -0.26
C LYS A 39 7.92 18.99 0.35
N HIS A 40 6.61 19.18 0.47
CA HIS A 40 5.71 18.23 1.13
C HIS A 40 5.70 16.83 0.48
N ALA A 41 5.29 16.71 -0.78
CA ALA A 41 5.27 15.43 -1.50
C ALA A 41 6.63 14.71 -1.55
N PRO A 42 7.75 15.35 -1.94
CA PRO A 42 9.05 14.68 -1.95
C PRO A 42 9.51 14.28 -0.53
N GLN A 43 9.20 15.08 0.49
CA GLN A 43 9.50 14.73 1.87
C GLN A 43 8.65 13.55 2.35
N ALA A 44 7.38 13.48 1.97
CA ALA A 44 6.51 12.35 2.30
C ALA A 44 7.07 11.03 1.74
N LEU A 45 7.54 11.01 0.50
CA LEU A 45 8.18 9.83 -0.10
C LEU A 45 9.46 9.41 0.62
N LYS A 46 10.32 10.37 0.99
CA LYS A 46 11.52 10.11 1.79
C LYS A 46 11.16 9.50 3.15
N LYS A 47 10.06 9.97 3.76
CA LYS A 47 9.57 9.46 5.05
C LYS A 47 8.96 8.06 4.92
N ILE A 48 8.23 7.78 3.83
CA ILE A 48 7.72 6.42 3.52
C ILE A 48 8.89 5.45 3.33
N ARG A 49 9.95 5.86 2.61
CA ARG A 49 11.16 5.05 2.45
C ARG A 49 11.82 4.77 3.80
N LYS A 50 12.03 5.80 4.61
CA LYS A 50 12.63 5.68 5.96
C LYS A 50 11.78 4.81 6.90
N PHE A 51 10.46 4.92 6.82
CA PHE A 51 9.53 4.07 7.58
C PHE A 51 9.69 2.60 7.19
N SER A 52 9.75 2.32 5.88
CA SER A 52 9.91 0.97 5.34
C SER A 52 11.26 0.35 5.74
N MET A 53 12.35 1.13 5.67
CA MET A 53 13.68 0.71 6.14
C MET A 53 13.66 0.35 7.63
N LYS A 54 12.96 1.15 8.46
CA LYS A 54 12.88 0.94 9.91
C LYS A 54 12.08 -0.31 10.27
N GLU A 55 10.89 -0.48 9.68
CA GLU A 55 9.99 -1.59 10.02
C GLU A 55 10.49 -2.93 9.47
N MET A 56 11.01 -2.95 8.24
CA MET A 56 11.45 -4.19 7.58
C MET A 56 12.93 -4.50 7.81
N GLY A 57 13.72 -3.52 8.26
CA GLY A 57 15.15 -3.69 8.54
C GLY A 57 16.01 -3.94 7.30
N THR A 58 15.54 -3.57 6.10
CA THR A 58 16.33 -3.64 4.87
C THR A 58 16.80 -2.25 4.46
N PRO A 59 18.07 -2.08 4.04
CA PRO A 59 18.54 -0.82 3.48
C PRO A 59 17.94 -0.58 2.10
N ASP A 60 17.72 -1.65 1.32
CA ASP A 60 17.10 -1.53 0.01
C ASP A 60 15.57 -1.53 0.09
N VAL A 61 14.98 -0.51 -0.53
CA VAL A 61 13.53 -0.25 -0.53
C VAL A 61 13.14 0.24 -1.91
N CYS A 62 12.35 -0.57 -2.60
CA CYS A 62 11.74 -0.26 -3.88
C CYS A 62 10.30 0.23 -3.65
N ILE A 63 10.02 1.46 -4.07
CA ILE A 63 8.67 2.03 -4.00
C ILE A 63 7.99 1.81 -5.35
N ASP A 64 6.84 1.13 -5.36
CA ASP A 64 6.05 0.99 -6.57
C ASP A 64 5.56 2.36 -7.07
N THR A 65 5.21 2.42 -8.35
CA THR A 65 4.65 3.60 -9.00
C THR A 65 3.33 4.05 -8.37
N ARG A 66 2.52 3.14 -7.81
CA ARG A 66 1.19 3.45 -7.27
C ARG A 66 1.24 4.32 -6.00
N PRO A 67 2.04 4.00 -4.95
CA PRO A 67 2.25 4.91 -3.83
C PRO A 67 2.70 6.31 -4.26
N ASN A 68 3.60 6.40 -5.25
CA ASN A 68 4.05 7.67 -5.78
C ASN A 68 2.88 8.46 -6.37
N LYS A 69 2.09 7.85 -7.26
CA LYS A 69 0.89 8.49 -7.83
C LYS A 69 -0.10 8.94 -6.75
N ALA A 70 -0.30 8.14 -5.70
CA ALA A 70 -1.21 8.48 -4.60
C ALA A 70 -0.72 9.68 -3.77
N VAL A 71 0.58 9.77 -3.48
CA VAL A 71 1.19 10.90 -2.77
C VAL A 71 1.08 12.20 -3.59
N TRP A 72 1.30 12.11 -4.90
CA TRP A 72 1.28 13.27 -5.80
C TRP A 72 -0.10 13.62 -6.37
N ALA A 73 -1.15 12.85 -6.05
CA ALA A 73 -2.48 12.98 -6.66
C ALA A 73 -3.12 14.37 -6.52
N LYS A 74 -2.84 15.10 -5.43
CA LYS A 74 -3.35 16.46 -5.18
C LYS A 74 -2.27 17.55 -5.36
N GLY A 75 -1.19 17.21 -6.06
CA GLY A 75 -0.03 18.08 -6.26
C GLY A 75 0.95 18.08 -5.08
N ILE A 76 1.87 19.05 -5.10
CA ILE A 76 3.06 19.04 -4.22
C ILE A 76 2.76 19.36 -2.76
N ARG A 77 1.78 20.24 -2.49
CA ARG A 77 1.46 20.77 -1.17
C ARG A 77 0.52 19.86 -0.37
N ASN A 78 -0.49 19.31 -1.04
CA ASN A 78 -1.66 18.68 -0.40
C ASN A 78 -1.54 17.16 -0.35
N VAL A 79 -0.50 16.65 0.32
CA VAL A 79 -0.30 15.20 0.49
C VAL A 79 -1.44 14.59 1.32
N PRO A 80 -1.91 13.36 1.01
CA PRO A 80 -2.85 12.64 1.87
C PRO A 80 -2.35 12.56 3.32
N TYR A 81 -3.25 12.65 4.31
CA TYR A 81 -2.85 12.60 5.73
C TYR A 81 -2.45 11.21 6.22
N HIS A 82 -3.09 10.19 5.65
CA HIS A 82 -2.80 8.79 5.90
C HIS A 82 -2.65 8.08 4.56
N ILE A 83 -1.74 7.12 4.50
CA ILE A 83 -1.58 6.24 3.35
C ILE A 83 -1.52 4.80 3.85
N ARG A 84 -2.36 3.93 3.30
CA ARG A 84 -2.31 2.50 3.57
C ARG A 84 -1.36 1.86 2.56
N VAL A 85 -0.41 1.10 3.09
CA VAL A 85 0.69 0.55 2.32
C VAL A 85 0.89 -0.90 2.73
N ARG A 86 1.13 -1.78 1.75
CA ARG A 86 1.64 -3.13 1.98
C ARG A 86 3.15 -3.12 1.79
N LEU A 87 3.88 -3.47 2.83
CA LEU A 87 5.32 -3.69 2.80
C LEU A 87 5.56 -5.19 2.66
N SER A 88 6.32 -5.58 1.63
CA SER A 88 6.70 -6.97 1.40
C SER A 88 8.21 -7.06 1.37
N ARG A 89 8.82 -7.74 2.33
CA ARG A 89 10.26 -8.01 2.32
C ARG A 89 10.48 -9.34 1.59
N LYS A 90 11.16 -9.26 0.44
CA LYS A 90 11.38 -10.37 -0.48
C LYS A 90 12.87 -10.66 -0.64
N ARG A 91 13.19 -11.89 -1.04
CA ARG A 91 14.55 -12.26 -1.45
C ARG A 91 14.86 -11.68 -2.82
N ASN A 92 16.04 -11.11 -2.95
CA ASN A 92 16.51 -10.70 -4.26
C ASN A 92 16.89 -11.94 -5.08
N LYS A 93 16.56 -11.92 -6.37
CA LYS A 93 16.96 -12.98 -7.32
C LYS A 93 18.32 -12.69 -7.95
N ASP A 94 18.72 -11.42 -7.95
CA ASP A 94 19.98 -10.98 -8.53
C ASP A 94 21.13 -11.25 -7.54
N GLU A 95 21.98 -12.22 -7.88
CA GLU A 95 23.12 -12.63 -7.04
C GLU A 95 24.19 -11.55 -6.89
N GLU A 96 24.25 -10.60 -7.82
CA GLU A 96 25.22 -9.49 -7.82
C GLU A 96 24.87 -8.37 -6.82
N SER A 97 23.66 -8.37 -6.25
CA SER A 97 23.27 -7.33 -5.30
C SER A 97 23.93 -7.53 -3.92
N PRO A 98 24.45 -6.48 -3.28
CA PRO A 98 25.07 -6.59 -1.96
C PRO A 98 24.07 -6.96 -0.86
N ASN A 99 22.77 -6.75 -1.10
CA ASN A 99 21.68 -7.00 -0.16
C ASN A 99 20.84 -8.20 -0.60
N LYS A 100 20.84 -9.28 0.20
CA LYS A 100 20.03 -10.49 -0.05
C LYS A 100 18.52 -10.24 -0.02
N LEU A 101 18.08 -9.20 0.68
CA LEU A 101 16.67 -8.87 0.90
C LEU A 101 16.39 -7.43 0.47
N TYR A 102 15.25 -7.22 -0.18
CA TYR A 102 14.71 -5.91 -0.49
C TYR A 102 13.28 -5.78 0.01
N THR A 103 12.83 -4.56 0.26
CA THR A 103 11.44 -4.28 0.60
C THR A 103 10.73 -3.65 -0.58
N LEU A 104 9.62 -4.25 -1.00
CA LEU A 104 8.68 -3.69 -1.97
C LEU A 104 7.53 -3.00 -1.25
N VAL A 105 7.27 -1.76 -1.63
CA VAL A 105 6.22 -0.91 -1.06
C VAL A 105 5.07 -0.77 -2.06
N ILE A 106 3.90 -1.30 -1.73
CA ILE A 106 2.70 -1.29 -2.59
C ILE A 106 1.60 -0.44 -1.96
N TYR A 107 0.90 0.36 -2.76
CA TYR A 107 -0.23 1.16 -2.29
C TYR A 107 -1.50 0.32 -2.23
N LEU A 108 -2.22 0.44 -1.11
CA LEU A 108 -3.54 -0.16 -0.94
C LEU A 108 -4.60 0.95 -0.97
N PRO A 109 -5.49 0.97 -1.98
CA PRO A 109 -6.61 1.90 -1.98
C PRO A 109 -7.61 1.49 -0.91
N VAL A 110 -7.87 2.37 0.05
CA VAL A 110 -8.85 2.13 1.11
C VAL A 110 -9.84 3.29 1.19
N THR A 111 -11.10 2.97 1.48
CA THR A 111 -12.17 3.97 1.60
C THR A 111 -12.16 4.69 2.94
N THR A 112 -11.83 3.99 4.04
CA THR A 112 -11.81 4.57 5.40
C THR A 112 -10.54 4.14 6.15
N PHE A 113 -10.01 5.01 7.00
CA PHE A 113 -8.80 4.73 7.82
C PHE A 113 -9.11 4.43 9.29
N LYS A 114 -10.39 4.35 9.66
CA LYS A 114 -10.81 4.10 11.04
C LYS A 114 -10.53 2.64 11.40
N ASN A 115 -10.00 2.41 12.60
CA ASN A 115 -9.74 1.08 13.18
C ASN A 115 -8.84 0.15 12.35
N LEU A 116 -8.07 0.70 11.38
CA LEU A 116 -7.13 -0.09 10.60
C LEU A 116 -5.82 -0.27 11.36
N GLN A 117 -5.68 -1.42 11.99
CA GLN A 117 -4.44 -1.82 12.65
C GLN A 117 -3.41 -2.37 11.65
N THR A 118 -2.20 -2.61 12.13
CA THR A 118 -1.18 -3.33 11.37
C THR A 118 -1.61 -4.78 11.24
N VAL A 119 -1.62 -5.30 10.02
CA VAL A 119 -2.05 -6.69 9.73
C VAL A 119 -0.90 -7.42 9.06
N ASN A 120 -0.57 -8.61 9.57
CA ASN A 120 0.30 -9.54 8.86
C ASN A 120 -0.49 -10.18 7.74
N VAL A 121 0.05 -10.16 6.53
CA VAL A 121 -0.62 -10.72 5.35
C VAL A 121 0.25 -11.83 4.77
N ASP A 122 -0.39 -12.90 4.33
CA ASP A 122 0.27 -13.99 3.63
C ASP A 122 0.42 -13.64 2.13
N GLU A 123 1.52 -14.09 1.51
CA GLU A 123 1.83 -13.72 0.12
C GLU A 123 0.76 -14.15 -0.90
N ASN A 124 -0.09 -15.13 -0.57
CA ASN A 124 -1.18 -15.62 -1.42
C ASN A 124 -2.44 -14.73 -1.46
N TYR A 125 -2.54 -13.71 -0.60
CA TYR A 125 -3.73 -12.86 -0.50
C TYR A 125 -4.00 -11.81 -1.60
N PRO A 126 -3.03 -11.33 -2.44
CA PRO A 126 -3.32 -10.26 -3.39
C PRO A 126 -4.19 -10.72 -4.58
N ALA A 127 -4.16 -11.99 -4.97
CA ALA A 127 -4.95 -12.50 -6.09
C ALA A 127 -6.46 -12.42 -5.79
N GLU A 128 -6.92 -12.95 -4.65
CA GLU A 128 -8.35 -13.02 -4.35
C GLU A 128 -9.00 -11.65 -4.13
N CYS A 129 -8.31 -10.72 -3.46
CA CYS A 129 -8.83 -9.38 -3.21
C CYS A 129 -8.86 -8.52 -4.49
N GLN A 130 -7.86 -8.63 -5.37
CA GLN A 130 -7.87 -7.97 -6.68
C GLN A 130 -8.97 -8.54 -7.57
N ILE A 131 -9.12 -9.87 -7.61
CA ILE A 131 -10.20 -10.55 -8.35
C ILE A 131 -11.57 -10.09 -7.83
N LYS A 132 -11.78 -10.00 -6.51
CA LYS A 132 -13.03 -9.48 -5.92
C LYS A 132 -13.31 -8.02 -6.30
N LEU A 133 -12.30 -7.15 -6.26
CA LEU A 133 -12.42 -5.74 -6.64
C LEU A 133 -12.72 -5.57 -8.15
N GLU A 134 -12.00 -6.30 -9.01
CA GLU A 134 -12.22 -6.29 -10.46
C GLU A 134 -13.61 -6.83 -10.81
N ASN A 135 -14.04 -7.92 -10.18
CA ASN A 135 -15.37 -8.48 -10.38
C ASN A 135 -16.48 -7.51 -9.91
N CYS A 136 -16.25 -6.77 -8.83
CA CYS A 136 -17.15 -5.72 -8.37
C CYS A 136 -17.24 -4.55 -9.38
N GLN A 137 -16.11 -4.10 -9.92
CA GLN A 137 -16.08 -3.06 -10.96
C GLN A 137 -16.75 -3.52 -12.26
N LYS A 138 -16.52 -4.77 -12.70
CA LYS A 138 -17.20 -5.39 -13.85
C LYS A 138 -18.71 -5.45 -13.64
N LYS A 139 -19.18 -5.86 -12.44
CA LYS A 139 -20.62 -5.83 -12.08
C LYS A 139 -21.20 -4.42 -12.16
N LYS A 140 -20.52 -3.39 -11.67
CA LYS A 140 -20.98 -1.99 -11.75
C LYS A 140 -21.06 -1.49 -13.20
N LYS A 141 -20.08 -1.81 -14.05
CA LYS A 141 -20.11 -1.48 -15.49
C LYS A 141 -21.28 -2.16 -16.21
N LYS A 142 -21.50 -3.46 -15.97
CA LYS A 142 -22.60 -4.22 -16.56
C LYS A 142 -23.97 -3.64 -16.14
N LYS A 143 -24.13 -3.30 -14.86
CA LYS A 143 -25.35 -2.65 -14.35
C LYS A 143 -25.60 -1.28 -14.99
N LYS A 144 -24.56 -0.46 -15.19
CA LYS A 144 -24.68 0.83 -15.92
C LYS A 144 -25.10 0.65 -17.37
N ALA A 145 -24.53 -0.31 -18.09
CA ALA A 145 -24.90 -0.59 -19.48
C ALA A 145 -26.36 -1.10 -19.60
N GLN A 146 -26.80 -1.90 -18.63
CA GLN A 146 -28.18 -2.39 -18.57
C GLN A 146 -29.19 -1.29 -18.25
N ILE A 147 -28.84 -0.35 -17.37
CA ILE A 147 -29.67 0.84 -17.12
C ILE A 147 -29.76 1.71 -18.38
N HIS A 148 -28.64 1.93 -19.07
CA HIS A 148 -28.60 2.77 -20.27
C HIS A 148 -29.45 2.18 -21.42
N THR A 149 -29.38 0.87 -21.64
CA THR A 149 -30.20 0.18 -22.63
C THR A 149 -31.69 0.22 -22.28
N TYR A 150 -32.05 0.01 -21.02
CA TYR A 150 -33.44 0.13 -20.56
C TYR A 150 -33.98 1.56 -20.77
N THR A 151 -33.21 2.59 -20.42
CA THR A 151 -33.63 3.99 -20.63
C THR A 151 -33.77 4.35 -22.11
N LYS A 152 -32.96 3.75 -23.00
CA LYS A 152 -33.00 4.03 -24.43
C LYS A 152 -34.24 3.40 -25.08
N LEU A 153 -34.54 2.14 -24.75
CA LEU A 153 -35.75 1.44 -25.19
C LEU A 153 -37.04 2.10 -24.65
N HIS A 154 -37.02 2.58 -23.41
CA HIS A 154 -38.17 3.29 -22.83
C HIS A 154 -38.42 4.67 -23.48
N GLY A 155 -37.36 5.38 -23.88
CA GLY A 155 -37.50 6.65 -24.61
C GLY A 155 -38.02 6.47 -26.04
N GLU A 156 -37.60 5.39 -26.72
CA GLU A 156 -38.08 5.06 -28.07
C GLU A 156 -39.57 4.65 -28.09
N LEU A 157 -40.07 3.97 -27.05
CA LEU A 157 -41.49 3.60 -26.93
C LEU A 157 -42.43 4.78 -26.65
N GLN A 158 -41.93 5.85 -26.01
CA GLN A 158 -42.73 7.05 -25.70
C GLN A 158 -42.80 8.04 -26.88
N GLY A 159 -41.85 8.01 -27.81
CA GLY A 159 -41.83 8.85 -29.02
C GLY A 159 -42.72 8.35 -30.18
N HIS A 160 -43.30 7.16 -30.06
CA HIS A 160 -44.15 6.55 -31.10
C HIS A 160 -45.66 6.74 -30.85
N GLN A 161 -46.07 7.48 -29.81
CA GLN A 161 -47.47 7.72 -29.43
C GLN A 161 -47.96 9.17 -29.68
N THR A 162 -47.22 9.97 -30.46
CA THR A 162 -47.63 11.30 -30.93
C THR A 162 -47.63 11.35 -32.45
#